data_AF-A0A9D6YSF6-F1
#
_entry.id   AF-A0A9D6YSF6-F1
#
_cell.length_a   1.000
_cell.length_b   1.000
_cell.length_c   1.000
_cell.angle_alpha   90.00
_cell.angle_beta   90.00
_cell.angle_gamma   90.00
#
_symmetry.space_group_name_H-M   'P 1'
#
loop_
_entity.id
_entity.type
_entity.pdbx_description
1 polymer ?
#
loop_
_entity_poly.entity_id
_entity_poly.type
_entity_poly.pdbx_seq_one_letter_code
_entity_poly.pdbx_strand_id
1 'polypeptide(L)'
;QSDYRREMIKALQKNKVVIPIRNLEGSFMGFSSAQSYVAYSVSLAIAEFMIDRYGMYNVKRVLEELGKNKSIEEAMRDGLSISYEVFQKEWQSEFEKGRG
;
A
#
# COMPACT_ATOMS: atom_id res chain seq x y z
N GLN A 1 -19.56 1.35 6.98
CA GLN A 1 -18.55 1.28 5.88
C GLN A 1 -17.24 0.62 6.33
N SER A 2 -16.78 0.82 7.59
CA SER A 2 -15.57 0.16 8.15
C SER A 2 -15.60 -1.39 8.06
N ASP A 3 -16.75 -2.02 8.31
CA ASP A 3 -16.85 -3.49 8.37
C ASP A 3 -16.66 -4.16 7.00
N TYR A 4 -17.25 -3.61 5.94
CA TYR A 4 -17.11 -4.14 4.58
C TYR A 4 -15.66 -4.10 4.06
N ARG A 5 -14.86 -3.11 4.49
CA ARG A 5 -13.44 -3.03 4.11
C ARG A 5 -12.66 -4.15 4.78
N ARG A 6 -12.88 -4.36 6.08
CA ARG A 6 -12.20 -5.43 6.83
C ARG A 6 -12.55 -6.80 6.26
N GLU A 7 -13.81 -7.05 5.95
CA GLU A 7 -14.22 -8.31 5.34
C GLU A 7 -13.62 -8.51 3.94
N MET A 8 -13.48 -7.45 3.14
CA MET A 8 -12.76 -7.51 1.86
C MET A 8 -11.28 -7.86 2.05
N ILE A 9 -10.56 -7.16 2.95
CA ILE A 9 -9.15 -7.44 3.22
C ILE A 9 -8.97 -8.88 3.72
N LYS A 10 -9.79 -9.33 4.68
CA LYS A 10 -9.79 -10.72 5.14
C LYS A 10 -10.05 -11.71 4.02
N ALA A 11 -10.99 -11.42 3.11
CA ALA A 11 -11.27 -12.28 1.96
C ALA A 11 -10.06 -12.39 1.03
N LEU A 12 -9.36 -11.29 0.75
CA LEU A 12 -8.13 -11.30 -0.05
C LEU A 12 -7.01 -12.10 0.64
N GLN A 13 -6.82 -11.91 1.95
CA GLN A 13 -5.84 -12.64 2.76
C GLN A 13 -6.13 -14.14 2.79
N LYS A 14 -7.39 -14.53 3.02
CA LYS A 14 -7.84 -15.93 3.03
C LYS A 14 -7.56 -16.62 1.69
N ASN A 15 -7.74 -15.90 0.58
CA ASN A 15 -7.48 -16.40 -0.77
C ASN A 15 -6.02 -16.21 -1.21
N LYS A 16 -5.14 -15.67 -0.34
CA LYS A 16 -3.73 -15.37 -0.64
C LYS A 16 -3.55 -14.46 -1.88
N VAL A 17 -4.50 -13.55 -2.08
CA VAL A 17 -4.47 -12.59 -3.18
C VAL A 17 -3.79 -11.31 -2.69
N VAL A 18 -2.49 -11.20 -2.96
CA VAL A 18 -1.71 -10.00 -2.66
C VAL A 18 -1.69 -9.13 -3.91
N ILE A 19 -2.18 -7.89 -3.79
CA ILE A 19 -2.11 -6.92 -4.88
C ILE A 19 -0.72 -6.27 -4.86
N PRO A 20 0.07 -6.34 -5.96
CA PRO A 20 1.33 -5.64 -6.06
C PRO A 20 1.14 -4.13 -5.96
N ILE A 21 2.01 -3.44 -5.21
CA ILE A 21 1.88 -1.99 -4.98
C ILE A 21 1.91 -1.22 -6.31
N ARG A 22 2.69 -1.68 -7.28
CA ARG A 22 2.77 -1.08 -8.63
C ARG A 22 1.44 -1.01 -9.37
N ASN A 23 0.49 -1.88 -9.01
CA ASN A 23 -0.85 -1.87 -9.62
C ASN A 23 -1.73 -0.73 -9.04
N LEU A 24 -1.27 -0.07 -7.97
CA LEU A 24 -2.00 0.95 -7.22
C LEU A 24 -1.41 2.37 -7.38
N GLU A 25 -0.32 2.52 -8.13
CA GLU A 25 0.37 3.81 -8.36
C GLU A 25 -0.28 4.66 -9.47
N GLY A 26 -1.13 4.04 -10.30
CA GLY A 26 -1.77 4.68 -11.44
C GLY A 26 -3.21 5.13 -11.21
N SER A 27 -3.81 5.70 -12.25
CA SER A 27 -5.22 6.10 -12.22
C SER A 27 -6.17 4.91 -12.10
N PHE A 28 -7.21 5.07 -11.28
CA PHE A 28 -8.31 4.09 -11.16
C PHE A 28 -9.49 4.37 -12.10
N MET A 29 -9.38 5.33 -13.03
CA MET A 29 -10.51 5.74 -13.89
C MET A 29 -11.07 4.61 -14.80
N GLY A 30 -10.28 3.57 -15.08
CA GLY A 30 -10.72 2.40 -15.85
C GLY A 30 -11.25 1.24 -15.00
N PHE A 31 -11.28 1.39 -13.67
CA PHE A 31 -11.73 0.33 -12.77
C PHE A 31 -13.26 0.34 -12.66
N SER A 32 -13.86 -0.86 -12.63
CA SER A 32 -15.23 -1.01 -12.17
C SER A 32 -15.36 -0.58 -10.70
N SER A 33 -16.57 -0.29 -10.23
CA SER A 33 -16.81 0.10 -8.84
C SER A 33 -16.24 -0.90 -7.83
N ALA A 34 -16.31 -2.20 -8.12
CA ALA A 34 -15.73 -3.25 -7.28
C ALA A 34 -14.19 -3.19 -7.27
N GLN A 35 -13.57 -3.00 -8.43
CA GLN A 35 -12.11 -2.86 -8.54
C GLN A 35 -11.60 -1.59 -7.85
N SER A 36 -12.28 -0.45 -8.03
CA SER A 36 -11.95 0.79 -7.32
C SER A 36 -12.04 0.60 -5.81
N TYR A 37 -13.10 -0.08 -5.35
CA TYR A 37 -13.28 -0.36 -3.93
C TYR A 37 -12.13 -1.22 -3.36
N VAL A 38 -11.72 -2.28 -4.08
CA VAL A 38 -10.57 -3.10 -3.71
C VAL A 38 -9.29 -2.26 -3.68
N ALA A 39 -9.04 -1.47 -4.74
CA ALA A 39 -7.85 -0.64 -4.85
C ALA A 39 -7.75 0.37 -3.70
N TYR A 40 -8.83 1.11 -3.40
CA TYR A 40 -8.88 2.02 -2.25
C TYR A 40 -8.65 1.31 -0.92
N SER A 41 -9.27 0.15 -0.72
CA SER A 41 -9.14 -0.63 0.52
C SER A 41 -7.69 -1.07 0.74
N VAL A 42 -7.03 -1.56 -0.31
CA VAL A 42 -5.66 -2.04 -0.24
C VAL A 42 -4.66 -0.89 -0.16
N SER A 43 -4.82 0.18 -0.93
CA SER A 43 -3.98 1.38 -0.83
C SER A 43 -3.99 1.98 0.57
N LEU A 44 -5.16 2.03 1.21
CA LEU A 44 -5.28 2.50 2.58
C LEU A 44 -4.56 1.57 3.57
N ALA A 45 -4.73 0.25 3.43
CA ALA A 45 -4.02 -0.72 4.28
C ALA A 45 -2.50 -0.64 4.12
N ILE A 46 -1.99 -0.39 2.90
CA ILE A 46 -0.56 -0.16 2.65
C ILE A 46 -0.09 1.13 3.33
N ALA A 47 -0.88 2.20 3.29
CA ALA A 47 -0.54 3.46 3.94
C ALA A 47 -0.51 3.31 5.48
N GLU A 48 -1.51 2.64 6.05
CA GLU A 48 -1.57 2.28 7.47
C GLU A 48 -0.33 1.45 7.86
N PHE A 49 -0.02 0.39 7.10
CA PHE A 49 1.20 -0.41 7.28
C PHE A 49 2.48 0.43 7.21
N MET A 50 2.59 1.34 6.24
CA MET A 50 3.78 2.19 6.09
C MET A 50 3.97 3.11 7.29
N ILE A 51 2.88 3.67 7.83
CA ILE A 51 2.90 4.49 9.04
C ILE A 51 3.29 3.65 10.26
N ASP A 52 2.69 2.48 10.43
CA ASP A 52 2.94 1.62 11.60
C ASP A 52 4.36 1.05 11.61
N ARG A 53 4.90 0.71 10.43
CA ARG A 53 6.21 0.08 10.28
C ARG A 53 7.37 1.08 10.28
N TYR A 54 7.20 2.23 9.63
CA TYR A 54 8.30 3.19 9.40
C TYR A 54 8.10 4.53 10.11
N GLY A 55 6.92 4.77 10.69
CA GLY A 55 6.58 5.99 11.41
C GLY A 55 6.17 7.14 10.50
N MET A 56 5.29 8.01 11.02
CA MET A 56 4.73 9.15 10.29
C MET A 56 5.79 10.13 9.76
N TYR A 57 6.92 10.30 10.47
CA TYR A 57 8.01 11.16 10.02
C TYR A 57 8.61 10.70 8.68
N ASN A 58 8.92 9.41 8.55
CA ASN A 58 9.49 8.86 7.31
C ASN A 58 8.46 8.83 6.19
N VAL A 59 7.19 8.55 6.51
CA VAL A 59 6.09 8.65 5.53
C VAL A 59 5.97 10.07 4.98
N LYS A 60 6.05 11.09 5.83
CA LYS A 60 6.06 12.50 5.40
C LYS A 60 7.23 12.78 4.44
N ARG A 61 8.42 12.25 4.72
CA ARG A 61 9.58 12.38 3.83
C ARG A 61 9.33 11.73 2.47
N VAL A 62 8.70 10.55 2.40
CA VAL A 62 8.32 9.94 1.12
C VAL A 62 7.40 10.87 0.32
N LEU A 63 6.38 11.45 0.97
CA LEU A 63 5.46 12.40 0.32
C LEU A 63 6.17 13.68 -0.15
N GLU A 64 7.14 14.18 0.61
CA GLU A 64 7.97 15.32 0.23
C GLU A 64 8.86 15.01 -0.98
N GLU A 65 9.45 13.81 -1.06
CA GLU A 65 10.23 13.37 -2.20
C GLU A 65 9.36 13.17 -3.46
N LEU A 66 8.15 12.61 -3.31
CA LEU A 66 7.17 12.53 -4.41
C LEU A 66 6.78 13.94 -4.91
N GLY A 67 6.61 14.91 -4.01
CA GLY A 67 6.34 16.30 -4.36
C GLY A 67 7.46 16.97 -5.17
N LYS A 68 8.67 16.38 -5.22
CA LYS A 68 9.80 16.82 -6.04
C LYS A 68 9.85 16.15 -7.43
N ASN A 69 8.75 15.52 -7.86
CA ASN A 69 8.65 14.74 -9.11
C ASN A 69 9.58 13.53 -9.19
N LYS A 70 10.03 12.99 -8.04
CA LYS A 70 10.75 11.72 -8.01
C LYS A 70 9.83 10.55 -8.30
N SER A 71 10.40 9.45 -8.80
CA SER A 71 9.66 8.19 -8.90
C SER A 71 9.30 7.66 -7.51
N ILE A 72 8.31 6.77 -7.44
CA ILE A 72 7.92 6.14 -6.18
C ILE A 72 9.07 5.34 -5.56
N GLU A 73 9.88 4.66 -6.40
CA GLU A 73 11.05 3.91 -5.97
C GLU A 73 12.12 4.84 -5.38
N GLU A 74 12.38 5.97 -6.03
CA GLU A 74 13.32 6.98 -5.52
C GLU A 74 12.83 7.60 -4.21
N ALA A 75 11.55 7.96 -4.14
CA ALA A 75 10.97 8.56 -2.95
C ALA A 75 10.97 7.60 -1.76
N MET A 76 10.67 6.31 -1.98
CA MET A 76 10.74 5.29 -0.94
C MET A 76 12.17 5.02 -0.49
N ARG A 77 13.13 4.93 -1.42
CA ARG A 77 14.55 4.79 -1.07
C ARG A 77 15.02 5.93 -0.20
N ASP A 78 14.68 7.16 -0.56
CA ASP A 78 15.20 8.35 0.11
C ASP A 78 14.44 8.66 1.41
N GLY A 79 13.14 8.32 1.49
CA GLY A 79 12.27 8.55 2.65
C GLY A 79 12.30 7.42 3.68
N LEU A 80 12.34 6.16 3.25
CA LEU A 80 12.29 4.96 4.11
C LEU A 80 13.64 4.27 4.28
N SER A 81 14.67 4.66 3.50
CA SER A 81 16.01 4.03 3.51
C SER A 81 16.00 2.54 3.14
N ILE A 82 15.00 2.09 2.37
CA ILE A 82 14.88 0.72 1.86
C ILE A 82 14.49 0.73 0.38
N SER A 83 14.76 -0.36 -0.33
CA SER A 83 14.32 -0.47 -1.73
C SER A 83 12.81 -0.75 -1.82
N TYR A 84 12.24 -0.43 -2.98
CA TYR A 84 10.84 -0.73 -3.29
C TYR A 84 10.53 -2.23 -3.16
N GLU A 85 11.45 -3.09 -3.62
CA GLU A 85 11.30 -4.56 -3.55
C GLU A 85 11.31 -5.07 -2.11
N VAL A 86 12.11 -4.45 -1.24
CA VAL A 86 12.10 -4.77 0.19
C VAL A 86 10.75 -4.41 0.79
N PHE A 87 10.24 -3.21 0.51
CA PHE A 87 8.92 -2.79 1.01
C PHE A 87 7.81 -3.70 0.48
N GLN A 88 7.79 -4.04 -0.81
CA GLN A 88 6.82 -4.97 -1.41
C GLN A 88 6.85 -6.35 -0.73
N LYS A 89 8.04 -6.87 -0.38
CA LYS A 89 8.17 -8.13 0.36
C LYS A 89 7.69 -8.02 1.80
N GLU A 90 7.99 -6.92 2.49
CA GLU A 90 7.49 -6.69 3.85
C GLU A 90 5.97 -6.57 3.86
N TRP A 91 5.41 -5.80 2.92
CA TRP A 91 3.96 -5.68 2.72
C TRP A 91 3.31 -7.04 2.44
N GLN A 92 3.86 -7.83 1.52
CA GLN A 92 3.36 -9.18 1.24
C GLN A 92 3.35 -10.05 2.50
N SER A 93 4.46 -10.05 3.25
CA SER A 93 4.56 -10.83 4.49
C SER A 93 3.55 -10.38 5.55
N GLU A 94 3.31 -9.08 5.68
CA GLU A 94 2.34 -8.56 6.64
C GLU A 94 0.90 -8.84 6.22
N PHE A 95 0.61 -8.66 4.93
CA PHE A 95 -0.71 -8.95 4.37
C PHE A 95 -1.09 -10.42 4.61
N GLU A 96 -0.17 -11.35 4.37
CA GLU A 96 -0.42 -12.79 4.59
C GLU A 96 -0.61 -13.16 6.07
N LYS A 97 -0.05 -12.40 7.03
CA LYS A 97 -0.22 -12.65 8.48
C LYS A 97 -1.58 -12.27 9.02
N GLY A 98 -2.41 -11.54 8.28
CA GLY A 98 -3.79 -11.24 8.67
C GLY A 98 -3.95 -10.08 9.66
N ARG A 99 -2.96 -9.20 9.81
CA ARG A 99 -3.04 -8.00 10.68
C ARG A 99 -3.50 -6.75 9.92
N GLY A 100 -4.67 -6.83 9.28
CA GLY A 100 -5.36 -5.68 8.67
C GLY A 100 -6.71 -5.41 9.32
#